data_AF-A0AAD9DAD3-F1
#
_entry.id   AF-A0AAD9DAD3-F1
#
_cell.length_a   1.000
_cell.length_b   1.000
_cell.length_c   1.000
_cell.angle_alpha   90.00
_cell.angle_beta   90.00
_cell.angle_gamma   90.00
#
_symmetry.space_group_name_H-M   'P 1'
#
loop_
_entity.id
_entity.type
_entity.pdbx_description
1 polymer ?
#
loop_
_entity_poly.entity_id
_entity_poly.type
_entity_poly.pdbx_seq_one_letter_code
_entity_poly.pdbx_strand_id
1 'polypeptide(L)'
;MVEEGRGSNEAREPAEGVLELQTGLDSLDLQMQRLQIGSGKCRHGLILPFHAASECEEFVATFNTEFSAVQGPISDCFQASIFATRKSHAEVWKDAAKMEWIVSAFVANATQLLLSGNIADVAAAGVRTSFASFFEQWIALKLYHNQYAIDWQLIHDLFYADEQTLRGYLIERCTSCPCLGVDLSWKQYCHQ
;
A
#
# COMPACT_ATOMS: atom_id res chain seq x y z
N MET A 1 -22.17 -10.94 -66.73
CA MET A 1 -21.95 -12.30 -66.17
C MET A 1 -20.74 -12.15 -65.26
N VAL A 2 -20.90 -11.91 -63.94
CA VAL A 2 -21.31 -12.87 -62.88
C VAL A 2 -20.24 -13.98 -62.81
N GLU A 3 -19.48 -14.26 -61.75
CA GLU A 3 -19.63 -14.02 -60.30
C GLU A 3 -18.28 -14.16 -59.55
N GLU A 4 -18.22 -13.48 -58.40
CA GLU A 4 -17.65 -13.82 -57.08
C GLU A 4 -16.45 -14.77 -56.84
N GLY A 5 -15.63 -14.35 -55.87
CA GLY A 5 -14.66 -15.17 -55.15
C GLY A 5 -14.04 -14.44 -53.96
N ARG A 6 -14.81 -14.31 -52.86
CA ARG A 6 -14.34 -13.89 -51.52
C ARG A 6 -13.33 -14.90 -50.98
N GLY A 7 -12.37 -14.41 -50.20
CA GLY A 7 -11.50 -15.26 -49.39
C GLY A 7 -10.59 -14.45 -48.47
N SER A 8 -11.17 -13.79 -47.47
CA SER A 8 -10.46 -13.33 -46.27
C SER A 8 -9.85 -14.54 -45.56
N ASN A 9 -8.64 -14.40 -45.01
CA ASN A 9 -8.28 -15.05 -43.75
C ASN A 9 -7.13 -14.31 -43.07
N GLU A 10 -7.51 -13.71 -41.95
CA GLU A 10 -6.67 -13.09 -40.93
C GLU A 10 -5.79 -14.17 -40.28
N ALA A 11 -4.48 -13.92 -40.24
CA ALA A 11 -3.57 -14.68 -39.40
C ALA A 11 -3.68 -14.15 -37.97
N ARG A 12 -4.45 -14.92 -37.19
CA ARG A 12 -4.73 -14.77 -35.77
C ARG A 12 -3.45 -14.95 -34.95
N GLU A 13 -3.03 -13.92 -34.25
CA GLU A 13 -1.98 -14.00 -33.22
C GLU A 13 -2.44 -14.87 -32.04
N PRO A 14 -1.57 -15.66 -31.41
CA PRO A 14 -1.91 -16.40 -30.20
C PRO A 14 -1.84 -15.46 -28.99
N ALA A 15 -3.02 -15.09 -28.48
CA ALA A 15 -3.16 -14.54 -27.14
C ALA A 15 -3.08 -15.68 -26.12
N GLU A 16 -1.88 -15.90 -25.57
CA GLU A 16 -1.68 -16.68 -24.35
C GLU A 16 -1.00 -15.80 -23.30
N GLY A 17 -1.61 -15.70 -22.12
CA GLY A 17 -1.02 -15.00 -20.97
C GLY A 17 -1.93 -14.01 -20.23
N VAL A 18 -3.23 -14.28 -20.12
CA VAL A 18 -4.05 -13.61 -19.10
C VAL A 18 -3.70 -14.26 -17.76
N LEU A 19 -2.67 -13.74 -17.09
CA LEU A 19 -2.47 -13.97 -15.67
C LEU A 19 -3.53 -13.15 -14.92
N GLU A 20 -4.52 -13.87 -14.40
CA GLU A 20 -5.63 -13.39 -13.60
C GLU A 20 -5.14 -12.56 -12.40
N LEU A 21 -5.24 -11.24 -12.50
CA LEU A 21 -5.10 -10.31 -11.38
C LEU A 21 -6.47 -10.14 -10.70
N GLN A 22 -7.04 -11.25 -10.21
CA GLN A 22 -8.39 -11.30 -9.63
C GLN A 22 -8.35 -11.52 -8.10
N THR A 23 -7.68 -10.65 -7.33
CA THR A 23 -7.65 -10.74 -5.85
C THR A 23 -7.72 -9.38 -5.12
N GLY A 24 -8.36 -8.37 -5.74
CA GLY A 24 -8.35 -6.99 -5.22
C GLY A 24 -9.32 -6.67 -4.08
N LEU A 25 -10.43 -7.38 -3.92
CA LEU A 25 -11.55 -6.92 -3.07
C LEU A 25 -11.78 -7.74 -1.78
N ASP A 26 -11.21 -8.93 -1.64
CA ASP A 26 -11.21 -9.67 -0.36
C ASP A 26 -10.16 -9.11 0.63
N SER A 27 -9.55 -7.96 0.31
CA SER A 27 -8.19 -7.61 0.73
C SER A 27 -8.12 -6.84 2.05
N LEU A 28 -9.10 -6.01 2.43
CA LEU A 28 -8.96 -5.18 3.65
C LEU A 28 -9.23 -5.96 4.93
N ASP A 29 -10.33 -6.72 5.01
CA ASP A 29 -10.61 -7.55 6.18
C ASP A 29 -9.56 -8.65 6.35
N LEU A 30 -9.05 -9.22 5.25
CA LEU A 30 -7.90 -10.13 5.30
C LEU A 30 -6.59 -9.42 5.64
N GLN A 31 -6.34 -8.18 5.19
CA GLN A 31 -5.17 -7.38 5.60
C GLN A 31 -5.26 -7.00 7.09
N MET A 32 -6.44 -6.63 7.57
CA MET A 32 -6.71 -6.33 8.97
C MET A 32 -6.70 -7.59 9.86
N GLN A 33 -7.20 -8.73 9.37
CA GLN A 33 -7.02 -10.02 10.04
C GLN A 33 -5.57 -10.47 10.01
N ARG A 34 -4.79 -10.19 8.96
CA ARG A 34 -3.34 -10.46 8.92
C ARG A 34 -2.56 -9.58 9.90
N LEU A 35 -3.01 -8.36 10.19
CA LEU A 35 -2.50 -7.57 11.32
C LEU A 35 -2.80 -8.22 12.68
N GLN A 36 -3.75 -9.16 12.75
CA GLN A 36 -4.13 -9.90 13.95
C GLN A 36 -3.58 -11.35 13.99
N ILE A 37 -3.08 -11.90 12.89
CA ILE A 37 -2.69 -13.32 12.80
C ILE A 37 -1.18 -13.46 12.64
N GLY A 38 -0.52 -13.54 13.80
CA GLY A 38 0.90 -13.83 13.97
C GLY A 38 1.24 -13.74 15.46
N SER A 39 0.86 -14.77 16.22
CA SER A 39 1.25 -14.98 17.63
C SER A 39 1.27 -13.73 18.56
N GLY A 40 0.31 -12.81 18.43
CA GLY A 40 -0.12 -11.92 19.52
C GLY A 40 0.93 -11.05 20.25
N LYS A 41 2.05 -10.62 19.63
CA LYS A 41 3.02 -9.78 20.38
C LYS A 41 3.51 -8.47 19.74
N CYS A 42 3.57 -8.29 18.41
CA CYS A 42 3.87 -6.97 17.83
C CYS A 42 2.75 -6.50 16.91
N ARG A 43 2.28 -5.27 17.10
CA ARG A 43 1.33 -4.59 16.21
C ARG A 43 2.02 -3.72 15.16
N HIS A 44 3.30 -4.00 14.87
CA HIS A 44 4.13 -3.35 13.85
C HIS A 44 3.97 -1.82 13.74
N GLY A 45 3.98 -1.10 14.87
CA GLY A 45 3.87 0.37 14.88
C GLY A 45 2.45 0.93 14.78
N LEU A 46 1.42 0.09 14.72
CA LEU A 46 0.01 0.50 14.71
C LEU A 46 -0.37 1.20 16.03
N ILE A 47 -0.95 2.40 15.93
CA ILE A 47 -1.41 3.19 17.07
C ILE A 47 -2.78 2.70 17.54
N LEU A 48 -2.87 2.17 18.77
CA LEU A 48 -4.12 1.70 19.38
C LEU A 48 -4.19 1.99 20.89
N PRO A 49 -5.40 2.15 21.47
CA PRO A 49 -6.71 2.19 20.79
C PRO A 49 -6.98 3.55 20.12
N PHE A 50 -7.75 3.54 19.03
CA PHE A 50 -8.13 4.76 18.31
C PHE A 50 -9.64 4.80 18.08
N HIS A 51 -10.32 5.82 18.62
CA HIS A 51 -11.78 5.89 18.68
C HIS A 51 -12.47 6.12 17.33
N ALA A 52 -11.74 6.56 16.29
CA ALA A 52 -12.25 6.79 14.94
C ALA A 52 -11.68 5.81 13.91
N ALA A 53 -11.37 4.58 14.33
CA ALA A 53 -10.76 3.57 13.47
C ALA A 53 -11.64 3.23 12.25
N SER A 54 -12.97 3.09 12.41
CA SER A 54 -13.85 2.70 11.30
C SER A 54 -13.86 3.72 10.15
N GLU A 55 -13.89 5.02 10.45
CA GLU A 55 -13.82 6.07 9.41
C GLU A 55 -12.47 6.05 8.69
N CYS A 56 -11.38 5.79 9.42
CA CYS A 56 -10.05 5.68 8.83
C CYS A 56 -9.87 4.38 8.02
N GLU A 57 -10.52 3.29 8.42
CA GLU A 57 -10.56 2.04 7.69
C GLU A 57 -11.30 2.21 6.35
N GLU A 58 -12.47 2.88 6.37
CA GLU A 58 -13.21 3.21 5.15
C GLU A 58 -12.42 4.15 4.22
N PHE A 59 -11.69 5.12 4.79
CA PHE A 59 -10.75 5.96 4.05
C PHE A 59 -9.70 5.11 3.35
N VAL A 60 -9.02 4.22 4.08
CA VAL A 60 -7.96 3.34 3.55
C VAL A 60 -8.51 2.41 2.47
N ALA A 61 -9.71 1.85 2.67
CA ALA A 61 -10.39 1.03 1.67
C ALA A 61 -10.61 1.80 0.37
N THR A 62 -11.15 3.02 0.48
CA THR A 62 -11.44 3.91 -0.65
C THR A 62 -10.15 4.28 -1.38
N PHE A 63 -9.11 4.68 -0.63
CA PHE A 63 -7.82 5.05 -1.19
C PHE A 63 -7.21 3.89 -1.98
N ASN A 64 -7.14 2.70 -1.39
CA ASN A 64 -6.58 1.52 -2.04
C ASN A 64 -7.35 1.12 -3.31
N THR A 65 -8.68 1.14 -3.24
CA THR A 65 -9.55 0.77 -4.37
C THR A 65 -9.28 1.66 -5.57
N GLU A 66 -9.25 2.98 -5.35
CA GLU A 66 -9.07 3.96 -6.41
C GLU A 66 -7.63 3.97 -6.94
N PHE A 67 -6.65 3.72 -6.07
CA PHE A 67 -5.26 3.59 -6.49
C PHE A 67 -5.09 2.42 -7.48
N SER A 68 -5.68 1.28 -7.15
CA SER A 68 -5.58 0.05 -7.97
C SER A 68 -6.45 0.09 -9.23
N ALA A 69 -7.46 0.96 -9.29
CA ALA A 69 -8.36 1.07 -10.44
C ALA A 69 -7.70 1.81 -11.62
N VAL A 70 -6.70 2.65 -11.37
CA VAL A 70 -6.03 3.43 -12.41
C VAL A 70 -4.84 2.66 -12.98
N GLN A 71 -4.83 2.47 -14.30
CA GLN A 71 -3.65 2.04 -15.03
C GLN A 71 -2.89 3.26 -15.53
N GLY A 72 -1.64 3.42 -15.13
CA GLY A 72 -0.82 4.56 -15.57
C GLY A 72 0.35 4.86 -14.64
N PRO A 73 0.96 6.05 -14.81
CA PRO A 73 1.95 6.56 -13.88
C PRO A 73 1.43 6.59 -12.44
N ILE A 74 2.30 6.31 -11.48
CA ILE A 74 1.95 6.31 -10.04
C ILE A 74 1.32 7.64 -9.60
N SER A 75 1.75 8.76 -10.19
CA SER A 75 1.16 10.09 -9.93
C SER A 75 -0.34 10.13 -10.18
N ASP A 76 -0.81 9.45 -11.23
CA ASP A 76 -2.20 9.45 -11.65
C ASP A 76 -3.03 8.58 -10.70
N CYS A 77 -2.47 7.44 -10.25
CA CYS A 77 -3.04 6.59 -9.22
C CYS A 77 -3.21 7.35 -7.89
N PHE A 78 -2.18 8.09 -7.46
CA PHE A 78 -2.29 8.95 -6.27
C PHE A 78 -3.33 10.04 -6.47
N GLN A 79 -3.35 10.72 -7.62
CA GLN A 79 -4.30 11.80 -7.89
C GLN A 79 -5.75 11.30 -7.83
N ALA A 80 -6.06 10.13 -8.42
CA ALA A 80 -7.39 9.54 -8.35
C ALA A 80 -7.80 9.21 -6.90
N SER A 81 -6.90 8.56 -6.15
CA SER A 81 -7.12 8.19 -4.75
C SER A 81 -7.34 9.42 -3.86
N ILE A 82 -6.55 10.47 -4.05
CA ILE A 82 -6.68 11.75 -3.36
C ILE A 82 -8.02 12.40 -3.70
N PHE A 83 -8.41 12.43 -4.97
CA PHE A 83 -9.66 13.03 -5.39
C PHE A 83 -10.86 12.31 -4.77
N ALA A 84 -10.89 10.97 -4.84
CA ALA A 84 -11.98 10.18 -4.29
C ALA A 84 -12.09 10.33 -2.78
N THR A 85 -10.99 10.17 -2.05
CA THR A 85 -11.02 10.30 -0.58
C THR A 85 -11.28 11.73 -0.11
N ARG A 86 -10.86 12.76 -0.84
CA ARG A 86 -11.25 14.16 -0.51
C ARG A 86 -12.73 14.41 -0.73
N LYS A 87 -13.38 13.67 -1.64
CA LYS A 87 -14.81 13.79 -1.91
C LYS A 87 -15.65 13.10 -0.83
N SER A 88 -15.26 11.91 -0.39
CA SER A 88 -16.06 11.09 0.53
C SER A 88 -15.62 11.18 2.00
N HIS A 89 -14.36 11.54 2.27
CA HIS A 89 -13.72 11.48 3.61
C HIS A 89 -12.96 12.79 3.91
N ALA A 90 -13.58 13.93 3.65
CA ALA A 90 -12.94 15.25 3.71
C ALA A 90 -12.49 15.64 5.12
N GLU A 91 -13.19 15.16 6.14
CA GLU A 91 -12.91 15.34 7.56
C GLU A 91 -11.64 14.59 8.00
N VAL A 92 -11.38 13.40 7.46
CA VAL A 92 -10.13 12.66 7.71
C VAL A 92 -8.92 13.49 7.27
N TRP A 93 -8.99 14.14 6.11
CA TRP A 93 -7.92 15.00 5.57
C TRP A 93 -7.52 16.20 6.42
N LYS A 94 -8.37 16.58 7.39
CA LYS A 94 -8.18 17.75 8.26
C LYS A 94 -7.82 17.36 9.69
N ASP A 95 -7.83 16.08 10.01
CA ASP A 95 -7.61 15.56 11.35
C ASP A 95 -6.25 14.86 11.41
N ALA A 96 -5.31 15.48 12.14
CA ALA A 96 -3.96 14.97 12.27
C ALA A 96 -3.93 13.59 12.94
N ALA A 97 -4.75 13.35 13.95
CA ALA A 97 -4.76 12.07 14.67
C ALA A 97 -5.27 10.93 13.78
N LYS A 98 -6.28 11.20 12.94
CA LYS A 98 -6.76 10.23 11.94
C LYS A 98 -5.70 9.93 10.87
N MET A 99 -5.02 10.97 10.37
CA MET A 99 -3.97 10.80 9.38
C MET A 99 -2.74 10.07 9.95
N GLU A 100 -2.35 10.35 11.19
CA GLU A 100 -1.29 9.61 11.90
C GLU A 100 -1.67 8.14 12.10
N TRP A 101 -2.93 7.86 12.41
CA TRP A 101 -3.42 6.48 12.47
C TRP A 101 -3.29 5.78 11.10
N ILE A 102 -3.68 6.44 10.01
CA ILE A 102 -3.57 5.91 8.65
C ILE A 102 -2.10 5.60 8.27
N VAL A 103 -1.18 6.51 8.60
CA VAL A 103 0.26 6.27 8.46
C VAL A 103 0.66 5.00 9.21
N SER A 104 0.27 4.89 10.48
CA SER A 104 0.61 3.74 11.31
C SER A 104 0.06 2.42 10.76
N ALA A 105 -1.14 2.44 10.16
CA ALA A 105 -1.74 1.29 9.51
C ALA A 105 -0.97 0.86 8.25
N PHE A 106 -0.53 1.80 7.42
CA PHE A 106 0.29 1.49 6.24
C PHE A 106 1.69 0.97 6.62
N VAL A 107 2.32 1.57 7.62
CA VAL A 107 3.61 1.10 8.16
C VAL A 107 3.49 -0.32 8.72
N ALA A 108 2.43 -0.61 9.48
CA ALA A 108 2.20 -1.94 10.04
C ALA A 108 1.97 -2.99 8.93
N ASN A 109 1.18 -2.64 7.91
CA ASN A 109 0.95 -3.50 6.76
C ASN A 109 2.22 -3.76 5.95
N ALA A 110 3.01 -2.71 5.66
CA ALA A 110 4.27 -2.86 4.94
C ALA A 110 5.25 -3.76 5.69
N THR A 111 5.35 -3.56 7.01
CA THR A 111 6.19 -4.39 7.89
C THR A 111 5.74 -5.85 7.84
N GLN A 112 4.44 -6.13 7.99
CA GLN A 112 3.91 -7.48 7.95
C GLN A 112 4.21 -8.19 6.61
N LEU A 113 4.11 -7.45 5.49
CA LEU A 113 4.41 -7.96 4.16
C LEU A 113 5.90 -8.29 3.98
N LEU A 114 6.82 -7.48 4.52
CA LEU A 114 8.25 -7.82 4.49
C LEU A 114 8.60 -9.03 5.37
N LEU A 115 7.83 -9.25 6.44
CA LEU A 115 8.05 -10.37 7.37
C LEU A 115 7.52 -11.70 6.84
N SER A 116 6.57 -11.69 5.89
CA SER A 116 6.05 -12.93 5.28
C SER A 116 7.13 -13.67 4.45
N GLY A 117 8.15 -12.94 3.97
CA GLY A 117 9.28 -13.49 3.23
C GLY A 117 8.97 -13.92 1.78
N ASN A 118 7.81 -13.55 1.24
CA ASN A 118 7.45 -13.80 -0.15
C ASN A 118 7.93 -12.65 -1.05
N ILE A 119 8.53 -12.97 -2.20
CA ILE A 119 9.00 -11.98 -3.19
C ILE A 119 7.85 -11.09 -3.67
N ALA A 120 6.66 -11.66 -3.88
CA ALA A 120 5.48 -10.88 -4.28
C ALA A 120 5.05 -9.85 -3.22
N ASP A 121 5.35 -10.12 -1.95
CA ASP A 121 5.00 -9.24 -0.84
C ASP A 121 5.97 -8.05 -0.71
N VAL A 122 7.18 -8.13 -1.27
CA VAL A 122 8.13 -7.00 -1.31
C VAL A 122 7.56 -5.85 -2.13
N ALA A 123 7.00 -6.14 -3.31
CA ALA A 123 6.36 -5.11 -4.15
C ALA A 123 5.16 -4.49 -3.43
N ALA A 124 4.31 -5.31 -2.80
CA ALA A 124 3.19 -4.83 -2.01
C ALA A 124 3.64 -3.99 -0.80
N ALA A 125 4.75 -4.36 -0.15
CA ALA A 125 5.35 -3.57 0.93
C ALA A 125 5.86 -2.22 0.43
N GLY A 126 6.43 -2.14 -0.78
CA GLY A 126 6.82 -0.89 -1.43
C GLY A 126 5.63 0.05 -1.63
N VAL A 127 4.52 -0.47 -2.17
CA VAL A 127 3.27 0.30 -2.29
C VAL A 127 2.82 0.85 -0.94
N ARG A 128 2.72 0.01 0.10
CA ARG A 128 2.28 0.42 1.44
C ARG A 128 3.24 1.43 2.08
N THR A 129 4.55 1.26 1.90
CA THR A 129 5.57 2.18 2.40
C THR A 129 5.49 3.55 1.72
N SER A 130 5.26 3.57 0.41
CA SER A 130 5.07 4.83 -0.34
C SER A 130 3.83 5.59 0.13
N PHE A 131 2.74 4.88 0.50
CA PHE A 131 1.52 5.50 1.02
C PHE A 131 1.76 6.12 2.39
N ALA A 132 2.43 5.39 3.29
CA ALA A 132 2.82 5.93 4.60
C ALA A 132 3.66 7.22 4.44
N SER A 133 4.69 7.19 3.59
CA SER A 133 5.53 8.35 3.29
C SER A 133 4.71 9.53 2.76
N PHE A 134 3.79 9.29 1.82
CA PHE A 134 2.92 10.32 1.28
C PHE A 134 2.07 10.99 2.39
N PHE A 135 1.43 10.20 3.27
CA PHE A 135 0.59 10.76 4.32
C PHE A 135 1.40 11.45 5.42
N GLU A 136 2.59 10.95 5.78
CA GLU A 136 3.52 11.66 6.68
C GLU A 136 3.85 13.05 6.14
N GLN A 137 4.24 13.11 4.87
CA GLN A 137 4.58 14.37 4.20
C GLN A 137 3.36 15.27 4.03
N TRP A 138 2.16 14.71 3.86
CA TRP A 138 0.93 15.48 3.84
C TRP A 138 0.67 16.17 5.18
N ILE A 139 0.76 15.42 6.28
CA ILE A 139 0.58 15.96 7.63
C ILE A 139 1.58 17.10 7.86
N ALA A 140 2.86 16.85 7.55
CA ALA A 140 3.94 17.82 7.64
C ALA A 140 3.67 19.10 6.84
N LEU A 141 3.20 18.97 5.60
CA LEU A 141 2.93 20.10 4.70
C LEU A 141 1.64 20.87 5.07
N LYS A 142 0.54 20.15 5.34
CA LYS A 142 -0.81 20.72 5.38
C LYS A 142 -1.35 20.95 6.77
N LEU A 143 -0.94 20.17 7.76
CA LEU A 143 -1.46 20.25 9.12
C LEU A 143 -0.45 20.89 10.08
N TYR A 144 0.83 20.55 9.95
CA TYR A 144 1.89 21.07 10.81
C TYR A 144 2.69 22.22 10.19
N HIS A 145 2.63 22.39 8.87
CA HIS A 145 3.34 23.44 8.13
C HIS A 145 4.85 23.47 8.39
N ASN A 146 5.47 22.31 8.63
CA ASN A 146 6.91 22.16 8.86
C ASN A 146 7.67 21.65 7.61
N GLN A 147 6.96 21.39 6.51
CA GLN A 147 7.50 21.02 5.21
C GLN A 147 6.89 21.90 4.11
N TYR A 148 7.66 22.22 3.07
CA TYR A 148 7.23 23.16 2.01
C TYR A 148 6.59 22.48 0.79
N ALA A 149 6.99 21.24 0.48
CA ALA A 149 6.46 20.48 -0.64
C ALA A 149 6.61 18.98 -0.39
N ILE A 150 5.76 18.17 -1.01
CA ILE A 150 5.89 16.70 -1.01
C ILE A 150 7.07 16.31 -1.89
N ASP A 151 7.95 15.47 -1.35
CA ASP A 151 9.01 14.77 -2.07
C ASP A 151 8.44 13.56 -2.81
N TRP A 152 8.02 13.83 -4.05
CA TRP A 152 7.50 12.80 -4.95
C TRP A 152 8.58 11.82 -5.41
N GLN A 153 9.85 12.22 -5.40
CA GLN A 153 10.94 11.32 -5.77
C GLN A 153 11.11 10.23 -4.72
N LEU A 154 11.11 10.60 -3.43
CA LEU A 154 11.13 9.62 -2.34
C LEU A 154 9.94 8.65 -2.41
N ILE A 155 8.73 9.16 -2.67
CA ILE A 155 7.53 8.31 -2.80
C ILE A 155 7.70 7.30 -3.93
N HIS A 156 8.20 7.75 -5.08
CA HIS A 156 8.48 6.89 -6.24
C HIS A 156 9.56 5.85 -5.92
N ASP A 157 10.65 6.26 -5.28
CA ASP A 157 11.77 5.37 -4.93
C ASP A 157 11.32 4.30 -3.94
N LEU A 158 10.49 4.64 -2.95
CA LEU A 158 9.92 3.67 -2.01
C LEU A 158 8.93 2.71 -2.69
N PHE A 159 8.19 3.16 -3.70
CA PHE A 159 7.25 2.32 -4.43
C PHE A 159 7.94 1.16 -5.14
N TYR A 160 9.13 1.42 -5.71
CA TYR A 160 9.94 0.44 -6.45
C TYR A 160 11.14 -0.10 -5.64
N ALA A 161 11.21 0.22 -4.35
CA ALA A 161 12.34 -0.12 -3.52
C ALA A 161 12.48 -1.64 -3.34
N ASP A 162 13.72 -2.08 -3.23
CA ASP A 162 14.03 -3.45 -2.84
C ASP A 162 13.77 -3.70 -1.34
N GLU A 163 13.80 -4.97 -0.96
CA GLU A 163 13.54 -5.40 0.41
C GLU A 163 14.48 -4.70 1.42
N GLN A 164 15.76 -4.52 1.08
CA GLN A 164 16.75 -3.94 1.98
C GLN A 164 16.47 -2.45 2.24
N THR A 165 16.14 -1.71 1.19
CA THR A 165 15.77 -0.29 1.25
C THR A 165 14.50 -0.11 2.07
N LEU A 166 13.48 -0.95 1.82
CA LEU A 166 12.23 -0.91 2.58
C LEU A 166 12.42 -1.26 4.06
N ARG A 167 13.24 -2.27 4.36
CA ARG A 167 13.59 -2.63 5.75
C ARG A 167 14.27 -1.45 6.45
N GLY A 168 15.26 -0.83 5.82
CA GLY A 168 15.95 0.33 6.38
C GLY A 168 14.98 1.47 6.70
N TYR A 169 14.11 1.82 5.76
CA TYR A 169 13.13 2.89 5.92
C TYR A 169 12.09 2.60 7.02
N LEU A 170 11.62 1.36 7.13
CA LEU A 170 10.61 0.97 8.11
C LEU A 170 11.17 0.78 9.52
N ILE A 171 12.43 0.38 9.68
CA ILE A 171 13.08 0.28 11.01
C ILE A 171 13.03 1.63 11.75
N GLU A 172 13.27 2.73 11.02
CA GLU A 172 13.22 4.08 11.59
C GLU A 172 11.82 4.50 12.06
N ARG A 173 10.77 3.90 11.50
CA ARG A 173 9.35 4.20 11.79
C ARG A 173 8.70 3.21 12.75
N CYS A 174 9.26 2.01 12.84
CA CYS A 174 8.87 0.93 13.73
C CYS A 174 9.93 0.70 14.82
N THR A 175 10.55 1.77 15.33
CA THR A 175 11.65 1.68 16.34
C THR A 175 11.29 0.90 17.60
N SER A 176 9.98 0.77 17.89
CA SER A 176 9.46 0.01 19.03
C SER A 176 9.13 -1.46 18.69
N CYS A 177 9.16 -1.87 17.42
CA CYS A 177 8.84 -3.24 17.03
C CYS A 177 10.11 -4.09 16.95
N PRO A 178 10.27 -5.10 17.83
CA PRO A 178 11.42 -5.99 17.79
C PRO A 178 11.47 -6.85 16.52
N CYS A 179 10.37 -6.94 15.76
CA CYS A 179 10.30 -7.75 14.54
C CYS A 179 11.17 -7.22 13.38
N LEU A 180 11.59 -5.95 13.42
CA LEU A 180 12.40 -5.34 12.36
C LEU A 180 13.87 -5.12 12.75
N GLY A 181 14.22 -5.22 14.03
CA GLY A 181 15.50 -4.76 14.58
C GLY A 181 16.51 -5.84 14.91
N VAL A 182 16.36 -7.06 14.41
CA VAL A 182 17.22 -8.16 14.85
C VAL A 182 17.78 -8.93 13.64
N ASP A 183 19.01 -9.41 13.78
CA ASP A 183 19.98 -9.69 12.74
C ASP A 183 19.71 -11.00 11.97
N LEU A 184 19.78 -10.95 10.64
CA LEU A 184 19.68 -11.96 9.55
C LEU A 184 19.49 -13.48 9.83
N SER A 185 18.74 -13.91 10.84
CA SER A 185 18.52 -15.34 11.17
C SER A 185 17.04 -15.75 11.32
N TRP A 186 16.09 -14.87 10.96
CA TRP A 186 14.67 -14.96 11.36
C TRP A 186 13.76 -15.96 10.65
N LYS A 187 14.24 -16.67 9.62
CA LYS A 187 13.42 -17.73 8.99
C LYS A 187 13.03 -18.85 9.97
N GLN A 188 13.62 -18.88 11.17
CA GLN A 188 13.37 -19.91 12.18
C GLN A 188 12.38 -19.52 13.30
N TYR A 189 12.03 -18.24 13.48
CA TYR A 189 11.27 -17.81 14.68
C TYR A 189 9.81 -17.45 14.46
N CYS A 190 9.34 -17.25 13.22
CA CYS A 190 7.93 -16.94 12.94
C CYS A 190 7.06 -18.19 12.69
N HIS A 191 7.62 -19.40 12.74
CA HIS A 191 6.92 -20.68 12.50
C HIS A 191 6.85 -21.61 13.72
N GLN A 192 7.01 -21.09 14.94
CA GLN A 192 6.76 -21.86 16.18
C GLN A 192 5.57 -21.31 16.94
#